data_AF-A0AAV4J048-F1
#
_entry.id   AF-A0AAV4J048-F1
#
_cell.length_a   1.000
_cell.length_b   1.000
_cell.length_c   1.000
_cell.angle_alpha   90.00
_cell.angle_beta   90.00
_cell.angle_gamma   90.00
#
_symmetry.space_group_name_H-M   'P 1'
#
loop_
_entity.id
_entity.type
_entity.pdbx_description
1 polymer ?
#
loop_
_entity_poly.entity_id
_entity_poly.type
_entity_poly.pdbx_seq_one_letter_code
_entity_poly.pdbx_strand_id
1 'polypeptide(L)'
;MQRAIDEMKNLKANVLRSINTIKPKEKGRDILKIATKFDKFRWYGGLGLAGLALLADLLLLVAVSFGICGGSSNVDPGERSKVSNSGGNLLLAGSVFAFLAAWLLVVVTVPAFLVGAPSDALACAPIRGPTILDKLINQQDIFTTGYEGNGTWLGNQFFPGSGADLGLAKLLRVCSEGGTVYSAFQADFLDMDEMTSFSKVRTIGIAEQIK
;
A
#
# COMPACT_ATOMS: atom_id res chain seq x y z
N MET A 1 41.33 -4.97 -24.23
CA MET A 1 40.71 -4.50 -22.96
C MET A 1 39.84 -3.27 -23.15
N GLN A 2 40.24 -2.25 -23.92
CA GLN A 2 39.41 -1.05 -24.18
C GLN A 2 38.02 -1.35 -24.77
N ARG A 3 37.88 -2.31 -25.71
CA ARG A 3 36.57 -2.68 -26.30
C ARG A 3 35.51 -3.11 -25.28
N ALA A 4 35.88 -3.88 -24.27
CA ALA A 4 34.93 -4.34 -23.24
C ALA A 4 34.47 -3.20 -22.31
N ILE A 5 35.35 -2.20 -22.10
CA ILE A 5 35.02 -0.99 -21.32
C ILE A 5 34.05 -0.11 -22.11
N ASP A 6 34.19 -0.03 -23.43
CA ASP A 6 33.30 0.76 -24.30
C ASP A 6 31.91 0.12 -24.44
N GLU A 7 31.84 -1.22 -24.53
CA GLU A 7 30.58 -1.98 -24.47
C GLU A 7 29.82 -1.72 -23.15
N MET A 8 30.51 -1.80 -22.00
CA MET A 8 29.92 -1.51 -20.69
C MET A 8 29.40 -0.08 -20.56
N LYS A 9 30.11 0.90 -21.13
CA LYS A 9 29.67 2.32 -21.15
C LYS A 9 28.42 2.51 -22.01
N ASN A 10 28.38 1.89 -23.18
CA ASN A 10 27.21 1.96 -24.07
C ASN A 10 26.00 1.24 -23.48
N LEU A 11 26.21 0.10 -22.82
CA LEU A 11 25.16 -0.65 -22.13
C LEU A 11 24.56 0.18 -20.98
N LYS A 12 25.41 0.79 -20.14
CA LYS A 12 24.98 1.69 -19.05
C LYS A 12 24.17 2.87 -19.58
N ALA A 13 24.57 3.44 -20.72
CA ALA A 13 23.86 4.56 -21.35
C ALA A 13 22.47 4.16 -21.89
N ASN A 14 22.35 2.97 -22.48
CA ASN A 14 21.06 2.43 -22.96
C ASN A 14 20.11 2.07 -21.82
N VAL A 15 20.65 1.48 -20.74
CA VAL A 15 19.87 1.14 -19.53
C VAL A 15 19.39 2.41 -18.83
N LEU A 16 20.26 3.41 -18.64
CA LEU A 16 19.86 4.70 -18.06
C LEU A 16 18.79 5.41 -18.91
N ARG A 17 18.86 5.30 -20.24
CA ARG A 17 17.81 5.83 -21.12
C ARG A 17 16.47 5.12 -20.91
N SER A 18 16.45 3.79 -20.80
CA SER A 18 15.22 3.01 -20.59
C SER A 18 14.64 3.18 -19.17
N ILE A 19 15.48 3.44 -18.17
CA ILE A 19 15.00 3.76 -16.81
C ILE A 19 14.43 5.18 -16.76
N ASN A 20 15.00 6.12 -17.50
CA ASN A 20 14.55 7.51 -17.49
C ASN A 20 13.28 7.75 -18.34
N THR A 21 12.97 6.87 -19.30
CA THR A 21 11.69 6.87 -20.02
C THR A 21 10.54 6.36 -19.15
N ILE A 22 10.82 5.46 -18.21
CA ILE A 22 9.91 5.14 -17.11
C ILE A 22 10.00 6.30 -16.12
N LYS A 23 9.43 7.48 -16.41
CA LYS A 23 9.36 8.60 -15.46
C LYS A 23 8.49 8.19 -14.25
N PRO A 24 9.03 7.71 -13.12
CA PRO A 24 8.21 7.30 -11.99
C PRO A 24 7.75 8.54 -11.20
N LYS A 25 8.46 9.67 -11.41
CA LYS A 25 8.27 10.95 -10.74
C LYS A 25 7.13 11.79 -11.28
N GLU A 26 6.64 11.55 -12.50
CA GLU A 26 5.55 12.38 -13.05
C GLU A 26 4.18 11.84 -12.62
N LYS A 27 3.90 10.55 -12.88
CA LYS A 27 2.69 9.89 -12.36
C LYS A 27 2.62 9.99 -10.82
N GLY A 28 3.73 9.75 -10.12
CA GLY A 28 3.83 9.89 -8.66
C GLY A 28 3.49 11.29 -8.13
N ARG A 29 3.81 12.34 -8.88
CA ARG A 29 3.55 13.72 -8.47
C ARG A 29 2.08 14.10 -8.64
N ASP A 30 1.41 13.54 -9.64
CA ASP A 30 -0.01 13.82 -9.86
C ASP A 30 -0.90 13.11 -8.84
N ILE A 31 -0.60 11.86 -8.47
CA ILE A 31 -1.24 11.20 -7.31
C ILE A 31 -0.94 11.95 -5.99
N LEU A 32 0.28 12.47 -5.80
CA LEU A 32 0.62 13.26 -4.62
C LEU A 32 -0.14 14.60 -4.55
N LYS A 33 -0.36 15.28 -5.69
CA LYS A 33 -1.20 16.49 -5.77
C LYS A 33 -2.67 16.21 -5.47
N ILE A 34 -3.19 15.06 -5.89
CA ILE A 34 -4.56 14.64 -5.58
C ILE A 34 -4.69 14.32 -4.08
N ALA A 35 -3.73 13.57 -3.53
CA ALA A 35 -3.71 13.21 -2.11
C ALA A 35 -3.66 14.45 -1.19
N THR A 36 -2.81 15.43 -1.50
CA THR A 36 -2.69 16.66 -0.70
C THR A 36 -3.94 17.54 -0.74
N LYS A 37 -4.70 17.55 -1.85
CA LYS A 37 -6.00 18.22 -1.89
C LYS A 37 -7.06 17.48 -1.07
N PHE A 38 -7.06 16.16 -1.14
CA PHE A 38 -7.99 15.32 -0.39
C PHE A 38 -7.80 15.44 1.13
N ASP A 39 -6.54 15.61 1.57
CA ASP A 39 -6.19 15.72 2.98
C ASP A 39 -6.77 16.99 3.62
N LYS A 40 -6.71 18.13 2.91
CA LYS A 40 -7.35 19.38 3.36
C LYS A 40 -8.86 19.21 3.50
N PHE A 41 -9.51 18.57 2.54
CA PHE A 41 -10.97 18.35 2.59
C PHE A 41 -11.37 17.44 3.76
N ARG A 42 -10.58 16.39 4.04
CA ARG A 42 -10.78 15.52 5.20
C ARG A 42 -10.62 16.27 6.52
N TRP A 43 -9.64 17.17 6.62
CA TRP A 43 -9.42 17.97 7.83
C TRP A 43 -10.61 18.87 8.16
N TYR A 44 -11.08 19.68 7.20
CA TYR A 44 -12.23 20.55 7.41
C TYR A 44 -13.54 19.77 7.59
N GLY A 45 -13.72 18.67 6.86
CA GLY A 45 -14.86 17.79 7.03
C GLY A 45 -14.90 17.15 8.42
N GLY A 46 -13.77 16.66 8.92
CA GLY A 46 -13.63 16.11 10.27
C GLY A 46 -13.90 17.15 11.36
N LEU A 47 -13.37 18.37 11.19
CA LEU A 47 -13.60 19.45 12.14
C LEU A 47 -15.07 19.89 12.18
N GLY A 48 -15.74 19.97 11.02
CA GLY A 48 -17.16 20.30 10.94
C GLY A 48 -18.05 19.22 11.57
N LEU A 49 -17.74 17.94 11.32
CA LEU A 49 -18.50 16.82 11.85
C LEU A 49 -18.33 16.69 13.37
N ALA A 50 -17.10 16.85 13.87
CA ALA A 50 -16.81 16.89 15.31
C ALA A 50 -17.49 18.09 15.98
N GLY A 51 -17.49 19.26 15.34
CA GLY A 51 -18.18 20.45 15.84
C GLY A 51 -19.70 20.25 15.94
N LEU A 52 -20.32 19.64 14.92
CA LEU A 52 -21.75 19.34 14.94
C LEU A 52 -22.12 18.33 16.03
N ALA A 53 -21.30 17.29 16.22
CA ALA A 53 -21.50 16.30 17.28
C ALA A 53 -21.38 16.95 18.67
N LEU A 54 -20.32 17.73 18.90
CA LEU A 54 -20.14 18.47 20.17
C LEU A 54 -21.29 19.43 20.45
N LEU A 55 -21.80 20.12 19.43
CA LEU A 55 -22.95 21.00 19.59
C LEU A 55 -24.19 20.20 20.04
N ALA A 56 -24.46 19.06 19.42
CA ALA A 56 -25.57 18.18 19.80
C ALA A 56 -25.43 17.70 21.25
N ASP A 57 -24.24 17.26 21.65
CA ASP A 57 -23.94 16.80 23.01
C ASP A 57 -24.12 17.92 24.05
N LEU A 58 -23.67 19.14 23.75
CA LEU A 58 -23.86 20.30 24.62
C LEU A 58 -25.34 20.65 24.80
N LEU A 59 -26.12 20.63 23.72
CA LEU A 59 -27.57 20.86 23.80
C LEU A 59 -28.26 19.80 24.65
N LEU A 60 -27.88 18.53 24.50
CA LEU A 60 -28.41 17.43 25.31
C LEU A 60 -28.02 17.57 26.78
N LEU A 61 -26.78 17.95 27.09
CA LEU A 61 -26.33 18.19 28.47
C LEU A 61 -27.08 19.35 29.14
N VAL A 62 -27.27 20.46 28.42
CA VAL A 62 -28.05 21.60 28.92
C VAL A 62 -29.53 21.23 29.06
N ALA A 63 -30.10 20.48 28.11
CA ALA A 63 -31.47 20.00 28.19
C ALA A 63 -31.72 19.12 29.41
N VAL A 64 -30.81 18.18 29.70
CA VAL A 64 -30.90 17.30 30.88
C VAL A 64 -30.75 18.11 32.17
N SER A 65 -29.81 19.06 32.24
CA SER A 65 -29.64 19.87 33.45
C SER A 65 -30.86 20.75 33.75
N PHE A 66 -31.51 21.34 32.73
CA PHE A 66 -32.79 22.03 32.90
C PHE A 66 -33.96 21.09 33.19
N GLY A 67 -33.92 19.84 32.72
CA GLY A 67 -34.87 18.80 33.12
C GLY A 67 -34.79 18.48 34.61
N ILE A 68 -33.58 18.32 35.15
CA ILE A 68 -33.35 18.02 36.57
C ILE A 68 -33.69 19.24 37.45
N CYS A 69 -33.19 20.44 37.10
CA CYS A 69 -33.44 21.66 37.88
C CYS A 69 -34.87 22.19 37.76
N GLY A 70 -35.57 21.90 36.66
CA GLY A 70 -36.94 22.34 36.40
C GLY A 70 -38.02 21.43 36.98
N GLY A 71 -37.65 20.28 37.57
CA GLY A 71 -38.56 19.32 38.18
C GLY A 71 -38.87 19.67 39.64
N SER A 72 -39.92 20.45 39.88
CA SER A 72 -40.41 20.70 41.23
C SER A 72 -41.53 19.72 41.61
N SER A 73 -41.33 18.98 42.71
CA SER A 73 -42.27 17.99 43.27
C SER A 73 -43.60 18.58 43.80
N ASN A 74 -43.76 19.91 43.81
CA ASN A 74 -44.77 20.61 44.61
C ASN A 74 -45.66 21.58 43.81
N VAL A 75 -45.95 21.29 42.54
CA VAL A 75 -46.83 22.13 41.69
C VAL A 75 -47.88 21.28 40.99
N ASP A 76 -49.06 21.86 40.85
CA ASP A 76 -50.22 21.27 40.19
C ASP A 76 -49.84 20.74 38.79
N PRO A 77 -50.27 19.52 38.38
CA PRO A 77 -49.91 18.91 37.10
C PRO A 77 -50.26 19.74 35.85
N GLY A 78 -51.06 20.81 36.00
CA GLY A 78 -51.39 21.79 34.97
C GLY A 78 -50.39 22.95 34.78
N GLU A 79 -49.52 23.26 35.76
CA GLU A 79 -48.58 24.39 35.69
C GLU A 79 -47.12 23.92 35.63
N ARG A 80 -46.63 23.69 34.41
CA ARG A 80 -45.23 23.36 34.14
C ARG A 80 -44.34 24.58 34.41
N SER A 81 -43.25 24.40 35.16
CA SER A 81 -42.21 25.42 35.29
C SER A 81 -41.61 25.77 33.92
N LYS A 82 -41.41 27.06 33.65
CA LYS A 82 -40.84 27.57 32.38
C LYS A 82 -39.49 26.92 32.04
N VAL A 83 -38.71 26.58 33.06
CA VAL A 83 -37.40 25.90 32.93
C VAL A 83 -37.58 24.49 32.38
N SER A 84 -38.58 23.74 32.85
CA SER A 84 -38.88 22.39 32.36
C SER A 84 -39.34 22.41 30.90
N ASN A 85 -40.17 23.39 30.51
CA ASN A 85 -40.61 23.55 29.11
C ASN A 85 -39.44 23.88 28.16
N SER A 86 -38.53 24.76 28.58
CA SER A 86 -37.31 25.06 27.82
C SER A 86 -36.39 23.85 27.71
N GLY A 87 -36.25 23.05 28.78
CA GLY A 87 -35.47 21.81 28.76
C GLY A 87 -36.00 20.80 27.74
N GLY A 88 -37.33 20.64 27.64
CA GLY A 88 -37.96 19.80 26.61
C GLY A 88 -37.68 20.26 25.18
N ASN A 89 -37.78 21.57 24.91
CA ASN A 89 -37.47 22.12 23.60
C ASN A 89 -35.99 21.95 23.22
N LEU A 90 -35.07 22.13 24.18
CA LEU A 90 -33.65 21.88 23.96
C LEU A 90 -33.35 20.40 23.73
N LEU A 91 -34.07 19.50 24.42
CA LEU A 91 -33.92 18.06 24.23
C LEU A 91 -34.37 17.64 22.82
N LEU A 92 -35.49 18.18 22.36
CA LEU A 92 -35.99 17.97 21.00
C LEU A 92 -34.99 18.50 19.96
N ALA A 93 -34.47 19.72 20.15
CA ALA A 93 -33.47 20.31 19.27
C ALA A 93 -32.16 19.49 19.23
N GLY A 94 -31.63 19.11 20.39
CA GLY A 94 -30.40 18.31 20.52
C GLY A 94 -30.53 16.94 19.85
N SER A 95 -31.67 16.27 20.00
CA SER A 95 -31.95 14.99 19.33
C SER A 95 -31.94 15.11 17.80
N VAL A 96 -32.56 16.16 17.24
CA VAL A 96 -32.53 16.42 15.80
C VAL A 96 -31.10 16.63 15.29
N PHE A 97 -30.28 17.39 16.03
CA PHE A 97 -28.87 17.56 15.66
C PHE A 97 -28.06 16.26 15.77
N ALA A 98 -28.32 15.42 16.77
CA ALA A 98 -27.68 14.11 16.91
C ALA A 98 -28.03 13.17 15.74
N PHE A 99 -29.29 13.14 15.31
CA PHE A 99 -29.72 12.41 14.12
C PHE A 99 -29.03 12.91 12.85
N LEU A 100 -28.91 14.23 12.67
CA LEU A 100 -28.20 14.83 11.54
C LEU A 100 -26.71 14.46 11.55
N ALA A 101 -26.05 14.53 12.71
CA ALA A 101 -24.64 14.17 12.86
C ALA A 101 -24.40 12.68 12.56
N ALA A 102 -25.27 11.80 13.08
CA ALA A 102 -25.21 10.36 12.82
C ALA A 102 -25.45 10.04 11.34
N TRP A 103 -26.42 10.70 10.71
CA TRP A 103 -26.69 10.54 9.30
C TRP A 103 -25.50 10.96 8.42
N LEU A 104 -24.89 12.10 8.70
CA LEU A 104 -23.68 12.55 8.00
C LEU A 104 -22.49 11.59 8.21
N LEU A 105 -22.31 11.08 9.44
CA LEU A 105 -21.29 10.07 9.72
C LEU A 105 -21.48 8.82 8.87
N VAL A 106 -22.70 8.30 8.75
CA VAL A 106 -22.98 7.13 7.91
C VAL A 106 -22.69 7.42 6.44
N VAL A 107 -23.16 8.56 5.93
CA VAL A 107 -22.92 8.97 4.53
C VAL A 107 -21.43 9.08 4.20
N VAL A 108 -20.59 9.50 5.14
CA VAL A 108 -19.13 9.61 4.93
C VAL A 108 -18.42 8.27 5.12
N THR A 109 -18.79 7.50 6.14
CA THR A 109 -18.07 6.27 6.53
C THR A 109 -18.39 5.10 5.60
N VAL A 110 -19.63 4.96 5.13
CA VAL A 110 -20.04 3.89 4.21
C VAL A 110 -19.22 3.87 2.91
N PRO A 111 -19.12 4.96 2.12
CA PRO A 111 -18.30 4.97 0.92
C PRO A 111 -16.81 4.82 1.24
N ALA A 112 -16.33 5.40 2.35
CA ALA A 112 -14.95 5.20 2.79
C ALA A 112 -14.66 3.72 3.08
N PHE A 113 -15.62 2.98 3.64
CA PHE A 113 -15.49 1.55 3.90
C PHE A 113 -15.58 0.73 2.60
N LEU A 114 -16.50 1.08 1.71
CA LEU A 114 -16.65 0.46 0.38
C LEU A 114 -15.41 0.60 -0.50
N VAL A 115 -14.65 1.69 -0.38
CA VAL A 115 -13.40 1.88 -1.12
C VAL A 115 -12.21 1.37 -0.32
N GLY A 116 -12.18 1.61 0.99
CA GLY A 116 -11.10 1.24 1.90
C GLY A 116 -10.91 -0.27 2.01
N ALA A 117 -11.99 -1.00 2.30
CA ALA A 117 -11.93 -2.46 2.47
C ALA A 117 -11.38 -3.22 1.26
N PRO A 118 -11.82 -2.96 0.01
CA PRO A 118 -11.21 -3.60 -1.15
C PRO A 118 -9.81 -3.07 -1.44
N SER A 119 -9.49 -1.80 -1.16
CA SER A 119 -8.13 -1.30 -1.36
C SER A 119 -7.11 -1.98 -0.43
N ASP A 120 -7.49 -2.27 0.81
CA ASP A 120 -6.63 -3.02 1.74
C ASP A 120 -6.44 -4.48 1.31
N ALA A 121 -7.52 -5.13 0.87
CA ALA A 121 -7.49 -6.53 0.45
C ALA A 121 -6.83 -6.77 -0.92
N LEU A 122 -7.01 -5.87 -1.90
CA LEU A 122 -6.50 -6.04 -3.26
C LEU A 122 -5.17 -5.32 -3.52
N ALA A 123 -4.90 -4.18 -2.88
CA ALA A 123 -3.69 -3.39 -3.16
C ALA A 123 -2.60 -3.56 -2.10
N CYS A 124 -2.96 -3.66 -0.81
CA CYS A 124 -1.98 -3.80 0.27
C CYS A 124 -1.64 -5.26 0.63
N ALA A 125 -2.60 -6.17 0.53
CA ALA A 125 -2.36 -7.60 0.77
C ALA A 125 -1.31 -8.24 -0.16
N PRO A 126 -1.25 -7.95 -1.48
CA PRO A 126 -0.17 -8.47 -2.34
C PRO A 126 1.22 -7.92 -1.98
N ILE A 127 1.30 -6.75 -1.33
CA ILE A 127 2.57 -6.15 -0.90
C ILE A 127 3.00 -6.71 0.46
N ARG A 128 2.04 -7.08 1.33
CA ARG A 128 2.31 -7.58 2.69
C ARG A 128 2.42 -9.10 2.81
N GLY A 129 1.83 -9.86 1.87
CA GLY A 129 1.80 -11.32 1.92
C GLY A 129 2.08 -11.93 0.54
N PRO A 130 3.18 -12.68 0.36
CA PRO A 130 3.47 -13.35 -0.91
C PRO A 130 2.40 -14.38 -1.31
N THR A 131 1.55 -14.82 -0.37
CA THR A 131 0.53 -15.86 -0.56
C THR A 131 -0.64 -15.48 -1.48
N ILE A 132 -1.02 -14.20 -1.54
CA ILE A 132 -2.08 -13.74 -2.48
C ILE A 132 -1.47 -13.48 -3.85
N LEU A 133 -0.21 -13.00 -3.89
CA LEU A 133 0.55 -12.84 -5.12
C LEU A 133 0.78 -14.20 -5.79
N ASP A 134 1.11 -15.25 -5.02
CA ASP A 134 1.24 -16.63 -5.50
C ASP A 134 -0.05 -17.13 -6.16
N LYS A 135 -1.22 -16.82 -5.59
CA LYS A 135 -2.51 -17.24 -6.17
C LYS A 135 -2.93 -16.45 -7.41
N LEU A 136 -2.61 -15.15 -7.47
CA LEU A 136 -2.92 -14.29 -8.61
C LEU A 136 -1.94 -14.52 -9.78
N ILE A 137 -0.68 -14.84 -9.51
CA ILE A 137 0.34 -15.14 -10.52
C ILE A 137 0.15 -16.56 -11.09
N ASN A 138 -0.20 -17.55 -10.27
CA ASN A 138 -0.50 -18.91 -10.75
C ASN A 138 -1.73 -19.00 -11.68
N GLN A 139 -2.54 -17.94 -11.80
CA GLN A 139 -3.65 -17.89 -12.76
C GLN A 139 -3.20 -17.55 -14.18
N GLN A 140 -1.99 -17.02 -14.37
CA GLN A 140 -1.36 -16.86 -15.67
C GLN A 140 -0.03 -17.61 -15.64
N ASP A 141 -0.11 -18.90 -15.97
CA ASP A 141 0.95 -19.93 -16.06
C ASP A 141 2.23 -19.55 -16.83
N ILE A 142 2.38 -18.32 -17.28
CA ILE A 142 3.51 -17.82 -18.08
C ILE A 142 4.84 -17.92 -17.32
N PHE A 143 4.83 -17.92 -15.98
CA PHE A 143 6.04 -17.94 -15.16
C PHE A 143 6.19 -19.16 -14.26
N THR A 144 5.20 -20.05 -14.20
CA THR A 144 5.14 -21.17 -13.23
C THR A 144 5.12 -22.54 -13.90
N THR A 145 4.68 -22.67 -15.15
CA THR A 145 4.73 -23.95 -15.86
C THR A 145 6.04 -24.09 -16.64
N GLY A 146 7.02 -24.77 -16.06
CA GLY A 146 8.08 -25.42 -16.81
C GLY A 146 7.52 -26.70 -17.45
N TYR A 147 7.64 -26.81 -18.78
CA TYR A 147 7.49 -28.08 -19.49
C TYR A 147 8.64 -29.00 -19.05
N GLU A 148 8.30 -30.21 -18.55
CA GLU A 148 9.22 -31.32 -18.21
C GLU A 148 10.53 -30.96 -17.51
N GLY A 149 10.45 -30.14 -16.46
CA GLY A 149 11.60 -29.84 -15.62
C GLY A 149 11.17 -29.24 -14.29
N ASN A 150 11.85 -29.65 -13.24
CA ASN A 150 11.77 -29.22 -11.85
C ASN A 150 12.24 -27.75 -11.66
N GLY A 151 11.70 -26.82 -12.46
CA GLY A 151 12.05 -25.38 -12.45
C GLY A 151 11.06 -24.55 -13.28
N THR A 152 11.07 -23.23 -13.11
CA THR A 152 10.19 -22.29 -13.83
C THR A 152 10.70 -22.03 -15.25
N TRP A 153 9.82 -21.58 -16.17
CA TRP A 153 10.19 -21.30 -17.58
C TRP A 153 11.40 -20.36 -17.70
N LEU A 154 11.42 -19.28 -16.92
CA LEU A 154 12.55 -18.35 -16.83
C LEU A 154 13.84 -19.06 -16.35
N GLY A 155 13.73 -19.93 -15.36
CA GLY A 155 14.87 -20.68 -14.85
C GLY A 155 15.46 -21.64 -15.87
N ASN A 156 14.63 -22.36 -16.62
CA ASN A 156 15.10 -23.25 -17.68
C ASN A 156 15.71 -22.49 -18.87
N GLN A 157 15.26 -21.26 -19.15
CA GLN A 157 15.80 -20.44 -20.22
C GLN A 157 17.18 -19.86 -19.89
N PHE A 158 17.42 -19.45 -18.65
CA PHE A 158 18.70 -18.89 -18.21
C PHE A 158 19.70 -19.94 -17.73
N PHE A 159 19.21 -21.04 -17.14
CA PHE A 159 20.03 -22.10 -16.56
C PHE A 159 19.52 -23.47 -16.98
N PRO A 160 19.74 -23.85 -18.26
CA PRO A 160 19.26 -25.12 -18.78
C PRO A 160 19.83 -26.29 -17.97
N GLY A 161 18.94 -27.12 -17.40
CA GLY A 161 19.31 -28.33 -16.65
C GLY A 161 19.62 -28.13 -15.16
N SER A 162 19.53 -26.92 -14.62
CA SER A 162 19.80 -26.63 -13.20
C SER A 162 18.60 -26.82 -12.26
N GLY A 163 17.38 -26.86 -12.80
CA GLY A 163 16.15 -26.87 -11.99
C GLY A 163 15.95 -25.58 -11.16
N ALA A 164 16.57 -24.45 -11.56
CA ALA A 164 16.44 -23.21 -10.83
C ALA A 164 15.01 -22.66 -10.86
N ASP A 165 14.40 -22.48 -9.69
CA ASP A 165 13.08 -21.83 -9.57
C ASP A 165 13.25 -20.31 -9.43
N LEU A 166 13.06 -19.59 -10.55
CA LEU A 166 13.12 -18.13 -10.67
C LEU A 166 11.73 -17.48 -10.76
N GLY A 167 10.80 -17.93 -9.92
CA GLY A 167 9.48 -17.31 -9.81
C GLY A 167 9.54 -15.86 -9.29
N LEU A 168 8.70 -14.98 -9.87
CA LEU A 168 8.55 -13.58 -9.44
C LEU A 168 8.18 -13.46 -7.95
N ALA A 169 7.40 -14.41 -7.43
CA ALA A 169 7.04 -14.47 -6.02
C ALA A 169 8.23 -14.79 -5.11
N LYS A 170 9.11 -15.72 -5.50
CA LYS A 170 10.36 -16.03 -4.76
C LYS A 170 11.28 -14.81 -4.74
N LEU A 171 11.38 -14.10 -5.86
CA LEU A 171 12.17 -12.87 -5.97
C LEU A 171 11.66 -11.75 -5.03
N LEU A 172 10.35 -11.53 -5.03
CA LEU A 172 9.69 -10.54 -4.16
C LEU A 172 9.81 -10.92 -2.68
N ARG A 173 9.74 -12.21 -2.34
CA ARG A 173 9.93 -12.70 -0.97
C ARG A 173 11.34 -12.45 -0.46
N VAL A 174 12.37 -12.81 -1.24
CA VAL A 174 13.78 -12.57 -0.87
C VAL A 174 14.04 -11.07 -0.72
N CYS A 175 13.47 -10.23 -1.58
CA CYS A 175 13.56 -8.77 -1.46
C CYS A 175 12.87 -8.25 -0.18
N SER A 176 11.69 -8.79 0.16
CA SER A 176 10.95 -8.42 1.37
C SER A 176 11.65 -8.86 2.66
N GLU A 177 12.37 -9.97 2.64
CA GLU A 177 13.16 -10.49 3.76
C GLU A 177 14.55 -9.80 3.88
N GLY A 178 14.83 -8.78 3.06
CA GLY A 178 16.08 -8.04 3.06
C GLY A 178 17.26 -8.80 2.42
N GLY A 179 16.97 -9.88 1.69
CA GLY A 179 17.95 -10.65 0.95
C GLY A 179 18.54 -9.89 -0.24
N THR A 180 19.75 -10.26 -0.63
CA THR A 180 20.43 -9.63 -1.76
C THR A 180 19.90 -10.17 -3.09
N VAL A 181 20.05 -9.37 -4.15
CA VAL A 181 19.65 -9.77 -5.51
C VAL A 181 20.33 -11.09 -5.92
N TYR A 182 21.57 -11.33 -5.50
CA TYR A 182 22.30 -12.57 -5.80
C TYR A 182 21.64 -13.81 -5.19
N SER A 183 21.20 -13.73 -3.93
CA SER A 183 20.44 -14.83 -3.29
C SER A 183 19.09 -15.08 -3.95
N ALA A 184 18.47 -14.05 -4.55
CA ALA A 184 17.18 -14.19 -5.22
C ALA A 184 17.31 -14.94 -6.56
N PHE A 185 18.42 -14.74 -7.28
CA PHE A 185 18.70 -15.44 -8.54
C PHE A 185 19.29 -16.84 -8.35
N GLN A 186 19.49 -17.31 -7.10
CA GLN A 186 20.16 -18.57 -6.78
C GLN A 186 21.50 -18.72 -7.51
N ALA A 187 22.21 -17.62 -7.73
CA ALA A 187 23.45 -17.59 -8.52
C ALA A 187 24.64 -18.34 -7.88
N ASP A 188 24.41 -19.23 -6.91
CA ASP A 188 25.39 -20.19 -6.38
C ASP A 188 25.88 -21.16 -7.46
N PHE A 189 25.12 -21.38 -8.53
CA PHE A 189 25.56 -22.18 -9.69
C PHE A 189 26.42 -21.39 -10.69
N LEU A 190 26.57 -20.07 -10.52
CA LEU A 190 27.49 -19.26 -11.32
C LEU A 190 28.79 -19.11 -10.54
N ASP A 191 29.70 -20.04 -10.78
CA ASP A 191 31.06 -19.99 -10.24
C ASP A 191 31.75 -18.70 -10.72
N MET A 192 31.84 -17.70 -9.83
CA MET A 192 32.46 -16.41 -10.12
C MET A 192 33.97 -16.55 -10.40
N ASP A 193 34.58 -17.70 -10.09
CA ASP A 193 35.98 -18.00 -10.41
C ASP A 193 36.18 -18.34 -11.90
N GLU A 194 35.17 -18.86 -12.61
CA GLU A 194 35.31 -19.21 -14.03
C GLU A 194 35.28 -17.97 -14.94
N MET A 195 34.52 -16.93 -14.55
CA MET A 195 34.39 -15.67 -15.32
C MET A 195 35.48 -14.62 -14.99
N THR A 196 36.17 -14.74 -13.85
CA THR A 196 37.23 -13.78 -13.45
C THR A 196 38.65 -14.24 -13.79
N SER A 197 38.81 -15.46 -14.32
CA SER A 197 40.08 -16.01 -14.79
C SER A 197 40.55 -15.41 -16.13
N PHE A 198 40.84 -14.10 -16.17
CA PHE A 198 41.70 -13.51 -17.21
C PHE A 198 43.18 -13.91 -17.03
N SER A 199 43.55 -14.54 -15.91
CA SER A 199 44.92 -14.98 -15.62
C SER A 199 45.29 -16.30 -16.33
N LYS A 200 44.33 -17.21 -16.56
CA LYS A 200 44.58 -18.51 -17.20
C LYS A 200 44.75 -18.44 -18.72
N VAL A 201 44.19 -17.40 -19.36
CA VAL A 201 44.44 -17.10 -20.78
C VAL A 201 45.87 -16.57 -20.99
N ARG A 202 46.44 -15.89 -19.99
CA ARG A 202 47.82 -15.38 -20.09
C ARG A 202 48.85 -16.50 -20.04
N THR A 203 48.62 -17.60 -19.31
CA THR A 203 49.59 -18.70 -19.22
C THR A 203 49.60 -19.61 -20.46
N ILE A 204 48.48 -19.74 -21.17
CA ILE A 204 48.41 -20.52 -22.41
C ILE A 204 49.08 -19.75 -23.57
N GLY A 205 48.95 -18.41 -23.60
CA GLY A 205 49.57 -17.56 -24.62
C GLY A 205 51.09 -17.34 -24.50
N ILE A 206 51.74 -17.79 -23.41
CA ILE A 206 53.22 -17.71 -23.27
C ILE A 206 53.87 -19.09 -23.46
N ALA A 207 53.11 -20.19 -23.32
CA ALA A 207 53.61 -21.53 -23.56
C ALA A 207 53.70 -21.90 -25.05
N GLU A 208 52.90 -21.24 -25.91
CA GLU A 208 52.93 -21.40 -27.36
C GLU A 208 53.79 -20.31 -28.05
N GLN A 209 54.89 -19.91 -27.42
CA GLN A 209 55.94 -19.08 -28.05
C GLN A 209 57.36 -19.63 -27.77
N ILE A 210 57.50 -20.78 -27.10
CA ILE A 210 58.79 -21.44 -26.87
C ILE A 210 58.66 -22.95 -27.17
N LYS A 211 58.43 -23.28 -28.44
CA LYS A 211 59.05 -24.46 -29.09
C LYS A 211 58.98 -24.32 -30.60
#